data_AF-A0A6A6EUH2-F1
#
_entry.id   AF-A0A6A6EUH2-F1
#
_cell.length_a   1.000
_cell.length_b   1.000
_cell.length_c   1.000
_cell.angle_alpha   90.00
_cell.angle_beta   90.00
_cell.angle_gamma   90.00
#
_symmetry.space_group_name_H-M   'P 1'
#
loop_
_entity.id
_entity.type
_entity.pdbx_description
1 polymer ?
#
loop_
_entity_poly.entity_id
_entity_poly.type
_entity_poly.pdbx_seq_one_letter_code
_entity_poly.pdbx_strand_id
1 'polypeptide(L)'
;MDVELLLLDVEEPEEVQIRKTLPAIAERLSILHQGLAQEVNDWGTETREQLNGIALRLGDLLEGHISLTLHPMRYATTAVSSSATPASAATVARSFHSALASLSPSSLSPSPSPLLLPQQQQQQQPPPPLYILSRAVSTVPQLWREWTVGLAGGPSVQGLEDMYGHRWRQKHSEQVLYGRRKIIIQEIWRRQARGINTSTAVEEVELVRQRGQLSLYQLYQVLNRQKKCTL
;
A
#
# COMPACT_ATOMS: atom_id res chain seq x y z
N MET A 1 44.23 64.21 -39.84
CA MET A 1 42.93 63.95 -40.50
C MET A 1 42.80 62.45 -40.46
N ASP A 2 42.36 61.91 -39.33
CA ASP A 2 42.14 60.47 -39.15
C ASP A 2 40.77 60.33 -38.54
N VAL A 3 39.81 60.08 -39.43
CA VAL A 3 38.43 59.71 -39.14
C VAL A 3 38.22 58.43 -39.95
N GLU A 4 37.45 57.50 -39.39
CA GLU A 4 37.13 56.14 -39.87
C GLU A 4 38.06 55.08 -39.26
N LEU A 5 37.63 54.09 -38.46
CA LEU A 5 36.35 53.40 -38.36
C LEU A 5 36.08 53.00 -36.89
N LEU A 6 35.00 53.51 -36.31
CA LEU A 6 34.33 52.82 -35.20
C LEU A 6 33.25 51.94 -35.82
N LEU A 7 33.59 50.65 -35.95
CA LEU A 7 32.68 49.57 -36.24
C LEU A 7 31.65 49.50 -35.08
N LEU A 8 30.54 50.21 -35.24
CA LEU A 8 29.38 50.11 -34.36
C LEU A 8 28.77 48.72 -34.58
N ASP A 9 28.98 47.83 -33.62
CA ASP A 9 28.14 46.64 -33.45
C ASP A 9 26.69 47.13 -33.30
N VAL A 10 25.93 46.98 -34.38
CA VAL A 10 24.48 47.16 -34.36
C VAL A 10 23.91 45.92 -33.68
N GLU A 11 23.72 46.02 -32.37
CA GLU A 11 23.03 45.01 -31.57
C GLU A 11 21.61 44.79 -32.13
N GLU A 12 21.33 43.58 -32.59
CA GLU A 12 20.06 43.20 -33.21
C GLU A 12 18.95 43.27 -32.15
N PRO A 13 17.86 44.04 -32.37
CA PRO A 13 16.83 44.23 -31.36
C PRO A 13 16.18 42.90 -30.98
N GLU A 14 16.03 42.64 -29.67
CA GLU A 14 15.59 41.36 -29.09
C GLU A 14 14.30 40.79 -29.72
N GLU A 15 13.42 41.66 -30.22
CA GLU A 15 12.17 41.27 -30.89
C GLU A 15 12.42 40.49 -32.20
N VAL A 16 13.48 40.82 -32.94
CA VAL A 16 13.86 40.11 -34.17
C VAL A 16 14.42 38.73 -33.83
N GLN A 17 15.20 38.63 -32.75
CA GLN A 17 15.75 37.38 -32.26
C GLN A 17 14.66 36.43 -31.72
N ILE A 18 13.64 36.97 -31.04
CA ILE A 18 12.48 36.20 -30.58
C ILE A 18 11.69 35.67 -31.78
N ARG A 19 11.38 36.49 -32.78
CA ARG A 19 10.67 36.05 -34.00
C ARG A 19 11.43 34.96 -34.74
N LYS A 20 12.76 35.02 -34.75
CA LYS A 20 13.63 34.04 -35.39
C LYS A 20 13.71 32.72 -34.64
N THR A 21 13.65 32.74 -33.32
CA THR A 21 13.80 31.52 -32.47
C THR A 21 12.48 30.83 -32.16
N LEU A 22 11.35 31.54 -32.24
CA LEU A 22 10.01 30.99 -31.98
C LEU A 22 9.69 29.71 -32.78
N PRO A 23 10.00 29.60 -34.10
CA PRO A 23 9.71 28.40 -34.86
C PRO A 23 10.52 27.19 -34.39
N ALA A 24 11.80 27.38 -34.05
CA ALA A 24 12.67 26.31 -33.56
C ALA A 24 12.21 25.78 -32.19
N ILE A 25 11.69 26.66 -31.33
CA ILE A 25 11.09 26.27 -30.05
C ILE A 25 9.80 25.48 -30.29
N ALA A 26 8.94 25.94 -31.20
CA ALA A 26 7.69 25.25 -31.53
C ALA A 26 7.95 23.84 -32.10
N GLU A 27 8.94 23.70 -32.98
CA GLU A 27 9.36 22.40 -33.51
C GLU A 27 9.85 21.48 -32.39
N ARG A 28 10.70 21.98 -31.49
CA ARG A 28 11.20 21.18 -30.36
C ARG A 28 10.09 20.76 -29.41
N LEU A 29 9.11 21.62 -29.16
CA LEU A 29 7.93 21.28 -28.36
C LEU A 29 7.06 20.22 -29.05
N SER A 30 6.91 20.30 -30.37
CA SER A 30 6.17 19.29 -31.15
C SER A 30 6.86 17.93 -31.09
N ILE A 31 8.18 17.88 -31.23
CA ILE A 31 8.97 16.65 -31.12
C ILE A 31 8.82 16.04 -29.73
N LEU A 32 8.91 16.85 -28.67
CA LEU A 32 8.73 16.38 -27.30
C LEU A 32 7.32 15.83 -27.06
N HIS A 33 6.28 16.52 -27.52
CA HIS A 33 4.91 16.04 -27.41
C HIS A 33 4.70 14.72 -28.15
N GLN A 34 5.23 14.61 -29.37
CA GLN A 34 5.10 13.40 -30.18
C GLN A 34 5.86 12.22 -29.53
N GLY A 35 7.05 12.47 -29.00
CA GLY A 35 7.84 11.47 -28.29
C GLY A 35 7.13 10.98 -27.02
N LEU A 36 6.58 11.89 -26.23
CA LEU A 36 5.81 11.53 -25.03
C LEU A 36 4.57 10.70 -25.38
N ALA A 37 3.83 11.09 -26.42
CA ALA A 37 2.65 10.36 -26.86
C ALA A 37 3.00 8.95 -27.34
N GLN A 38 4.14 8.79 -28.03
CA GLN A 38 4.63 7.50 -28.47
C GLN A 38 5.04 6.61 -27.29
N GLU A 39 5.82 7.15 -26.35
CA GLU A 39 6.25 6.41 -25.15
C GLU A 39 5.04 5.92 -24.33
N VAL A 40 4.01 6.76 -24.17
CA VAL A 40 2.78 6.38 -23.47
C VAL A 40 2.05 5.24 -24.19
N ASN A 41 1.97 5.28 -25.51
CA ASN A 41 1.35 4.22 -26.30
C ASN A 41 2.14 2.91 -26.20
N ASP A 42 3.46 2.98 -26.35
CA ASP A 42 4.35 1.83 -26.27
C ASP A 42 4.22 1.16 -24.90
N TRP A 43 4.31 1.95 -23.82
CA TRP A 43 4.10 1.45 -22.46
C TRP A 43 2.71 0.84 -22.26
N GLY A 44 1.67 1.44 -22.85
CA GLY A 44 0.31 0.91 -22.82
C GLY A 44 0.18 -0.44 -23.53
N THR A 45 0.88 -0.64 -24.65
CA THR A 45 0.91 -1.92 -25.36
C THR A 45 1.66 -2.99 -24.58
N GLU A 46 2.84 -2.67 -24.05
CA GLU A 46 3.65 -3.59 -23.24
C GLU A 46 2.87 -4.02 -21.99
N THR A 47 2.25 -3.07 -21.30
CA THR A 47 1.45 -3.37 -20.10
C THR A 47 0.29 -4.32 -20.43
N ARG A 48 -0.39 -4.10 -21.57
CA ARG A 48 -1.51 -4.95 -21.99
C ARG A 48 -1.03 -6.36 -22.34
N GLU A 49 0.12 -6.47 -22.99
CA GLU A 49 0.73 -7.76 -23.32
C GLU A 49 1.15 -8.51 -22.05
N GLN A 50 1.80 -7.84 -21.10
CA GLN A 50 2.17 -8.44 -19.81
C GLN A 50 0.94 -8.94 -19.04
N LEU A 51 -0.13 -8.15 -19.00
CA LEU A 51 -1.39 -8.56 -18.36
C LEU A 51 -2.01 -9.78 -19.03
N ASN A 52 -1.99 -9.84 -20.37
CA ASN A 52 -2.46 -11.00 -21.11
C ASN A 52 -1.62 -12.25 -20.80
N GLY A 53 -0.29 -12.09 -20.73
CA GLY A 53 0.61 -13.18 -20.36
C GLY A 53 0.36 -13.72 -18.94
N ILE A 54 0.05 -12.84 -17.98
CA ILE A 54 -0.33 -13.27 -16.62
C ILE A 54 -1.67 -14.01 -16.65
N ALA A 55 -2.67 -13.50 -17.37
CA ALA A 55 -3.97 -14.14 -17.48
C ALA A 55 -3.86 -15.57 -18.03
N LEU A 56 -3.05 -15.78 -19.08
CA LEU A 56 -2.77 -17.11 -19.63
C LEU A 56 -2.10 -18.04 -18.60
N ARG A 57 -1.07 -17.56 -17.91
CA ARG A 57 -0.37 -18.35 -16.87
C ARG A 57 -1.28 -18.74 -15.72
N LEU A 58 -2.22 -17.88 -15.34
CA LEU A 58 -3.23 -18.20 -14.32
C LEU A 58 -4.23 -19.23 -14.83
N GLY A 59 -4.62 -19.17 -16.11
CA GLY A 59 -5.42 -20.19 -16.78
C GLY A 59 -4.73 -21.55 -16.72
N ASP A 60 -3.47 -21.61 -17.16
CA ASP A 60 -2.65 -22.84 -17.13
C ASP A 60 -2.53 -23.41 -15.70
N LEU A 61 -2.44 -22.55 -14.68
CA LEU A 61 -2.38 -22.97 -13.29
C LEU A 61 -3.71 -23.58 -12.80
N LEU A 62 -4.84 -22.97 -13.16
CA LEU A 62 -6.18 -23.40 -12.74
C LEU A 62 -6.63 -24.67 -13.47
N GLU A 63 -6.22 -24.84 -14.74
CA GLU A 63 -6.48 -26.04 -15.54
C GLU A 63 -5.54 -27.20 -15.20
N GLY A 64 -4.54 -26.96 -14.33
CA GLY A 64 -3.61 -28.00 -13.86
C GLY A 64 -2.47 -28.30 -14.83
N HIS A 65 -2.23 -27.42 -15.81
CA HIS A 65 -1.09 -27.51 -16.74
C HIS A 65 0.24 -27.14 -16.09
N ILE A 66 0.22 -26.57 -14.88
CA ILE A 66 1.42 -26.20 -14.11
C ILE A 66 1.53 -27.10 -12.87
N SER A 67 2.62 -27.87 -12.78
CA SER A 67 2.96 -28.67 -11.59
C SER A 67 3.56 -27.79 -10.49
N LEU A 68 2.91 -27.76 -9.32
CA LEU A 68 3.42 -27.10 -8.13
C LEU A 68 4.02 -28.12 -7.14
N THR A 69 5.29 -27.94 -6.76
CA THR A 69 5.94 -28.74 -5.71
C THR A 69 5.97 -27.96 -4.40
N LEU A 70 5.09 -28.30 -3.47
CA LEU A 70 5.06 -27.70 -2.13
C LEU A 70 6.08 -28.39 -1.21
N HIS A 71 7.06 -27.62 -0.74
CA HIS A 71 8.03 -28.08 0.26
C HIS A 71 7.59 -27.60 1.64
N PRO A 72 7.22 -28.49 2.57
CA PRO A 72 6.87 -28.09 3.93
C PRO A 72 8.14 -27.63 4.67
N MET A 73 8.29 -26.31 4.81
CA MET A 73 9.31 -25.72 5.67
C MET A 73 8.87 -25.90 7.12
N ARG A 74 9.48 -26.86 7.82
CA ARG A 74 9.31 -26.99 9.27
C ARG A 74 10.06 -25.84 9.92
N TYR A 75 9.33 -24.82 10.40
CA TYR A 75 9.88 -23.83 11.32
C TYR A 75 10.19 -24.53 12.64
N ALA A 76 11.43 -24.97 12.81
CA ALA A 76 11.93 -25.44 14.09
C ALA A 76 12.13 -24.24 15.01
N THR A 77 11.13 -23.94 15.84
CA THR A 77 11.36 -23.16 17.06
C THR A 77 12.31 -23.95 17.95
N THR A 78 13.57 -23.54 17.99
CA THR A 78 14.57 -24.03 18.93
C THR A 78 14.17 -23.62 20.36
N ALA A 79 13.39 -24.45 21.03
CA ALA A 79 13.33 -24.47 22.47
C ALA A 79 14.59 -25.16 22.97
N VAL A 80 15.42 -24.42 23.71
CA VAL A 80 16.58 -24.96 24.41
C VAL A 80 16.07 -25.96 25.45
N SER A 81 16.53 -27.20 25.39
CA SER A 81 16.44 -28.14 26.50
C SER A 81 17.59 -29.12 26.40
N SER A 82 18.44 -29.00 27.41
CA SER A 82 19.66 -29.75 27.68
C SER A 82 19.41 -31.24 27.86
N SER A 83 20.29 -32.03 27.24
CA SER A 83 20.85 -33.32 27.70
C SER A 83 19.94 -34.33 28.42
N ALA A 84 19.73 -35.50 27.80
CA ALA A 84 20.33 -36.77 28.25
C ALA A 84 19.98 -37.93 27.30
N THR A 85 20.91 -38.87 27.25
CA THR A 85 21.09 -40.09 26.46
C THR A 85 19.95 -41.14 26.47
N PRO A 86 19.94 -42.07 25.50
CA PRO A 86 18.95 -43.15 25.38
C PRO A 86 19.36 -44.41 26.15
N ALA A 87 18.40 -45.12 26.77
CA ALA A 87 18.58 -46.50 27.21
C ALA A 87 17.24 -47.24 27.35
N SER A 88 17.31 -48.53 27.02
CA SER A 88 16.24 -49.51 26.78
C SER A 88 15.30 -49.88 27.94
N ALA A 89 14.23 -50.55 27.51
CA ALA A 89 13.51 -51.66 28.16
C ALA A 89 12.51 -51.35 29.28
N ALA A 90 11.23 -51.65 29.02
CA ALA A 90 10.51 -52.72 29.73
C ALA A 90 9.07 -52.87 29.21
N THR A 91 8.78 -54.07 28.73
CA THR A 91 7.46 -54.70 28.69
C THR A 91 6.79 -54.65 30.06
N VAL A 92 5.59 -54.07 30.18
CA VAL A 92 4.50 -54.60 31.04
C VAL A 92 3.16 -54.15 30.47
N ALA A 93 2.39 -55.13 30.00
CA ALA A 93 0.98 -55.02 29.70
C ALA A 93 0.19 -54.69 30.97
N ARG A 94 -0.70 -53.70 30.91
CA ARG A 94 -1.77 -53.53 31.90
C ARG A 94 -3.12 -53.44 31.21
N SER A 95 -3.75 -54.60 31.21
CA SER A 95 -5.19 -54.86 31.22
C SER A 95 -6.00 -53.72 31.86
N PHE A 96 -7.05 -53.30 31.15
CA PHE A 96 -8.26 -52.77 31.75
C PHE A 96 -9.45 -53.49 31.12
N HIS A 97 -10.11 -54.31 31.93
CA HIS A 97 -11.36 -54.96 31.59
C HIS A 97 -12.53 -53.98 31.69
N SER A 98 -13.40 -54.04 30.68
CA SER A 98 -14.84 -53.81 30.64
C SER A 98 -15.58 -53.24 31.86
N ALA A 99 -16.44 -52.26 31.59
CA ALA A 99 -17.83 -52.29 32.06
C ALA A 99 -18.75 -51.64 31.01
N LEU A 100 -19.68 -52.45 30.51
CA LEU A 100 -20.77 -52.08 29.60
C LEU A 100 -21.98 -51.56 30.39
N ALA A 101 -22.74 -50.72 29.69
CA ALA A 101 -24.19 -50.52 29.78
C ALA A 101 -24.77 -49.75 30.98
N SER A 102 -25.48 -48.66 30.68
CA SER A 102 -26.92 -48.63 30.93
C SER A 102 -27.63 -47.63 30.01
N LEU A 103 -28.65 -48.12 29.32
CA LEU A 103 -29.63 -47.39 28.51
C LEU A 103 -30.72 -46.83 29.43
N SER A 104 -31.27 -45.66 29.11
CA SER A 104 -32.69 -45.36 29.33
C SER A 104 -33.14 -44.16 28.48
N PRO A 105 -34.19 -44.32 27.65
CA PRO A 105 -34.82 -43.27 26.85
C PRO A 105 -36.16 -42.80 27.46
N SER A 106 -36.54 -41.53 27.26
CA SER A 106 -37.88 -40.91 27.31
C SER A 106 -37.69 -39.38 27.37
N SER A 107 -38.48 -38.48 26.80
CA SER A 107 -39.78 -38.52 26.13
C SER A 107 -39.96 -37.24 25.31
N LEU A 108 -40.79 -37.32 24.27
CA LEU A 108 -41.27 -36.23 23.41
C LEU A 108 -42.13 -35.20 24.18
N SER A 109 -41.96 -33.89 23.87
CA SER A 109 -43.07 -32.91 23.84
C SER A 109 -42.65 -31.59 23.13
N PRO A 110 -43.56 -30.86 22.43
CA PRO A 110 -43.20 -29.86 21.40
C PRO A 110 -43.44 -28.38 21.79
N SER A 111 -42.64 -27.48 21.17
CA SER A 111 -42.87 -26.03 20.90
C SER A 111 -43.02 -25.06 22.10
N PRO A 112 -42.72 -23.73 21.98
CA PRO A 112 -42.83 -22.88 20.79
C PRO A 112 -41.52 -22.20 20.34
N SER A 113 -41.42 -22.02 19.02
CA SER A 113 -40.39 -21.22 18.35
C SER A 113 -40.42 -19.76 18.81
N PRO A 114 -39.29 -19.13 19.19
CA PRO A 114 -39.20 -17.69 19.20
C PRO A 114 -39.07 -17.20 17.75
N LEU A 115 -39.99 -16.32 17.36
CA LEU A 115 -39.94 -15.55 16.12
C LEU A 115 -38.57 -14.86 16.01
N LEU A 116 -37.71 -15.42 15.17
CA LEU A 116 -36.47 -14.79 14.74
C LEU A 116 -36.83 -13.54 13.95
N LEU A 117 -36.64 -12.38 14.59
CA LEU A 117 -36.35 -11.12 13.90
C LEU A 117 -35.31 -11.40 12.80
N PRO A 118 -35.33 -10.70 11.65
CA PRO A 118 -34.24 -10.78 10.69
C PRO A 118 -32.98 -10.29 11.41
N GLN A 119 -32.20 -11.23 11.94
CA GLN A 119 -30.84 -10.98 12.37
C GLN A 119 -30.15 -10.55 11.09
N GLN A 120 -29.95 -9.23 10.95
CA GLN A 120 -29.09 -8.68 9.92
C GLN A 120 -27.85 -9.56 9.94
N GLN A 121 -27.63 -10.30 8.86
CA GLN A 121 -26.45 -11.09 8.67
C GLN A 121 -25.28 -10.11 8.79
N GLN A 122 -24.69 -10.03 9.98
CA GLN A 122 -23.34 -9.55 10.13
C GLN A 122 -22.54 -10.53 9.29
N GLN A 123 -22.32 -10.15 8.03
CA GLN A 123 -21.37 -10.80 7.14
C GLN A 123 -20.15 -11.01 8.00
N GLN A 124 -19.84 -12.28 8.29
CA GLN A 124 -18.69 -12.66 9.10
C GLN A 124 -17.47 -12.26 8.28
N GLN A 125 -17.09 -10.99 8.39
CA GLN A 125 -15.93 -10.47 7.71
C GLN A 125 -14.74 -11.30 8.22
N PRO A 126 -13.88 -11.78 7.30
CA PRO A 126 -12.71 -12.54 7.68
C PRO A 126 -11.93 -11.75 8.75
N PRO A 127 -11.29 -12.43 9.71
CA PRO A 127 -10.49 -11.75 10.72
C PRO A 127 -9.47 -10.84 10.02
N PRO A 128 -9.27 -9.60 10.52
CA PRO A 128 -8.40 -8.65 9.86
C PRO A 128 -6.99 -9.22 9.74
N PRO A 129 -6.30 -9.02 8.59
CA PRO A 129 -4.93 -9.45 8.45
C PRO A 129 -4.05 -8.72 9.47
N LEU A 130 -3.02 -9.40 9.99
CA LEU A 130 -2.00 -8.79 10.82
C LEU A 130 -1.11 -7.89 9.97
N TYR A 131 -1.56 -6.66 9.73
CA TYR A 131 -0.82 -5.66 8.98
C TYR A 131 0.01 -4.77 9.92
N ILE A 132 1.26 -4.53 9.54
CA ILE A 132 2.18 -3.63 10.25
C ILE A 132 2.57 -2.52 9.28
N LEU A 133 2.36 -1.27 9.68
CA LEU A 133 2.74 -0.12 8.87
C LEU A 133 4.26 -0.12 8.64
N SER A 134 4.70 0.07 7.40
CA SER A 134 6.12 0.02 7.06
C SER A 134 6.88 1.14 7.77
N ARG A 135 7.91 0.78 8.55
CA ARG A 135 8.80 1.76 9.21
C ARG A 135 9.86 2.33 8.28
N ALA A 136 10.04 1.73 7.10
CA ALA A 136 10.98 2.18 6.09
C ALA A 136 10.47 3.41 5.29
N VAL A 137 9.17 3.69 5.36
CA VAL A 137 8.56 4.86 4.73
C VAL A 137 9.09 6.14 5.38
N SER A 138 9.85 6.92 4.62
CA SER A 138 10.55 8.12 5.09
C SER A 138 10.13 9.41 4.35
N THR A 139 9.44 9.28 3.22
CA THR A 139 8.99 10.42 2.40
C THR A 139 7.46 10.46 2.26
N VAL A 140 6.93 11.64 1.94
CA VAL A 140 5.49 11.83 1.76
C VAL A 140 4.95 11.03 0.55
N PRO A 141 5.65 10.95 -0.60
CA PRO A 141 5.21 10.10 -1.71
C PRO A 141 5.15 8.62 -1.36
N GLN A 142 6.14 8.09 -0.61
CA GLN A 142 6.12 6.71 -0.14
C GLN A 142 4.94 6.45 0.81
N LEU A 143 4.68 7.39 1.72
CA LEU A 143 3.53 7.32 2.63
C LEU A 143 2.21 7.34 1.85
N TRP A 144 2.08 8.22 0.86
CA TRP A 144 0.88 8.29 0.02
C TRP A 144 0.65 6.99 -0.75
N ARG A 145 1.73 6.39 -1.29
CA ARG A 145 1.67 5.08 -1.98
C ARG A 145 1.20 3.97 -1.04
N GLU A 146 1.81 3.84 0.15
CA GLU A 146 1.37 2.87 1.15
C GLU A 146 -0.12 3.07 1.51
N TRP A 147 -0.55 4.32 1.59
CA TRP A 147 -1.91 4.65 1.99
C TRP A 147 -2.96 4.28 0.95
N THR A 148 -2.68 4.54 -0.33
CA THR A 148 -3.66 4.43 -1.42
C THR A 148 -3.56 3.13 -2.20
N VAL A 149 -2.35 2.65 -2.44
CA VAL A 149 -2.06 1.46 -3.25
C VAL A 149 -1.62 0.28 -2.37
N GLY A 150 -0.85 0.55 -1.33
CA GLY A 150 -0.16 -0.46 -0.53
C GLY A 150 1.31 -0.58 -0.89
N LEU A 151 2.03 -1.49 -0.22
CA LEU A 151 3.45 -1.74 -0.42
C LEU A 151 3.70 -3.25 -0.61
N ALA A 152 4.63 -3.61 -1.50
CA ALA A 152 5.06 -4.99 -1.73
C ALA A 152 3.91 -5.99 -1.99
N GLY A 153 2.88 -5.56 -2.73
CA GLY A 153 1.68 -6.38 -3.01
C GLY A 153 0.73 -6.55 -1.81
N GLY A 154 1.01 -5.91 -0.67
CA GLY A 154 0.10 -5.86 0.47
C GLY A 154 -1.05 -4.88 0.26
N PRO A 155 -2.10 -4.95 1.11
CA PRO A 155 -3.26 -4.06 1.00
C PRO A 155 -2.88 -2.60 1.27
N SER A 156 -3.67 -1.68 0.73
CA SER A 156 -3.55 -0.26 1.05
C SER A 156 -4.06 0.03 2.46
N VAL A 157 -3.48 1.01 3.14
CA VAL A 157 -3.92 1.41 4.49
C VAL A 157 -5.36 1.93 4.46
N GLN A 158 -5.74 2.61 3.39
CA GLN A 158 -7.12 3.04 3.17
C GLN A 158 -8.06 1.84 3.05
N GLY A 159 -7.73 0.83 2.23
CA GLY A 159 -8.56 -0.37 2.09
C GLY A 159 -8.69 -1.15 3.40
N LEU A 160 -7.64 -1.18 4.23
CA LEU A 160 -7.70 -1.77 5.57
C LEU A 160 -8.65 -1.01 6.49
N GLU A 161 -8.59 0.32 6.49
CA GLU A 161 -9.49 1.16 7.29
C GLU A 161 -10.94 1.02 6.82
N ASP A 162 -11.18 0.98 5.51
CA ASP A 162 -12.53 0.86 4.94
C ASP A 162 -13.14 -0.51 5.24
N MET A 163 -12.35 -1.59 5.16
CA MET A 163 -12.82 -2.95 5.36
C MET A 163 -12.94 -3.33 6.84
N TYR A 164 -12.00 -2.92 7.69
CA TYR A 164 -11.89 -3.40 9.08
C TYR A 164 -11.98 -2.28 10.13
N GLY A 165 -11.95 -1.02 9.74
CA GLY A 165 -11.91 0.11 10.67
C GLY A 165 -10.71 0.02 11.62
N HIS A 166 -10.93 0.25 12.91
CA HIS A 166 -9.86 0.16 13.91
C HIS A 166 -9.35 -1.28 14.16
N ARG A 167 -10.07 -2.32 13.71
CA ARG A 167 -9.78 -3.73 14.08
C ARG A 167 -8.48 -4.27 13.50
N TRP A 168 -7.99 -3.72 12.38
CA TRP A 168 -6.71 -4.14 11.78
C TRP A 168 -5.49 -3.61 12.55
N ARG A 169 -5.67 -2.59 13.40
CA ARG A 169 -4.62 -1.90 14.14
C ARG A 169 -4.78 -2.08 15.65
N GLN A 170 -4.65 -3.34 16.10
CA GLN A 170 -4.82 -3.72 17.51
C GLN A 170 -3.65 -3.28 18.40
N LYS A 171 -2.42 -3.28 17.88
CA LYS A 171 -1.24 -2.85 18.63
C LYS A 171 -1.25 -1.33 18.80
N HIS A 172 -1.00 -0.86 20.03
CA HIS A 172 -0.95 0.57 20.34
C HIS A 172 0.07 1.33 19.44
N SER A 173 1.21 0.70 19.12
CA SER A 173 2.20 1.26 18.20
C SER A 173 1.61 1.58 16.82
N GLU A 174 0.79 0.68 16.26
CA GLU A 174 0.14 0.89 14.97
C GLU A 174 -0.95 1.96 15.07
N GLN A 175 -1.66 2.02 16.20
CA GLN A 175 -2.68 3.05 16.41
C GLN A 175 -2.08 4.45 16.39
N VAL A 176 -0.97 4.62 17.11
CA VAL A 176 -0.23 5.89 17.19
C VAL A 176 0.37 6.25 15.83
N LEU A 177 1.03 5.30 15.16
CA LEU A 177 1.66 5.60 13.87
C LEU A 177 0.63 5.92 12.79
N TYR A 178 -0.47 5.16 12.73
CA TYR A 178 -1.60 5.45 11.85
C TYR A 178 -2.13 6.86 12.10
N GLY A 179 -2.38 7.25 13.36
CA GLY A 179 -2.89 8.58 13.69
C GLY A 179 -1.97 9.69 13.20
N ARG A 180 -0.65 9.54 13.43
CA ARG A 180 0.36 10.50 12.95
C ARG A 180 0.38 10.60 11.43
N ARG A 181 0.38 9.46 10.73
CA ARG A 181 0.35 9.39 9.26
C ARG A 181 -0.94 9.97 8.68
N LYS A 182 -2.09 9.71 9.30
CA LYS A 182 -3.40 10.22 8.89
C LYS A 182 -3.44 11.75 8.86
N ILE A 183 -2.73 12.43 9.77
CA ILE A 183 -2.66 13.89 9.77
C ILE A 183 -1.99 14.43 8.50
N ILE A 184 -0.93 13.76 8.02
CA ILE A 184 -0.23 14.11 6.78
C ILE A 184 -1.12 13.80 5.57
N ILE A 185 -1.79 12.64 5.57
CA ILE A 185 -2.74 12.29 4.50
C ILE A 185 -3.89 13.29 4.40
N GLN A 186 -4.45 13.71 5.53
CA GLN A 186 -5.47 14.76 5.59
C GLN A 186 -4.99 16.11 5.05
N GLU A 187 -3.70 16.45 5.22
CA GLU A 187 -3.12 17.65 4.61
C GLU A 187 -3.20 17.58 3.09
N ILE A 188 -2.83 16.42 2.52
CA ILE A 188 -2.89 16.17 1.08
C ILE A 188 -4.33 16.24 0.57
N TRP A 189 -5.28 15.61 1.26
CA TRP A 189 -6.71 15.72 0.91
C TRP A 189 -7.24 17.15 1.02
N ARG A 190 -6.81 17.93 2.02
CA ARG A 190 -7.23 19.33 2.15
C ARG A 190 -6.74 20.18 0.98
N ARG A 191 -5.53 19.91 0.47
CA ARG A 191 -5.00 20.57 -0.73
C ARG A 191 -5.78 20.16 -1.97
N GLN A 192 -6.14 18.88 -2.09
CA GLN A 192 -7.02 18.41 -3.16
C GLN A 192 -8.40 19.07 -3.14
N ALA A 193 -8.99 19.26 -1.96
CA ALA A 193 -10.26 19.97 -1.80
C ALA A 193 -10.21 21.44 -2.25
N ARG A 194 -9.01 22.03 -2.41
CA ARG A 194 -8.80 23.38 -2.96
C ARG A 194 -8.57 23.38 -4.48
N GLY A 195 -8.73 22.24 -5.15
CA GLY A 195 -8.55 22.08 -6.59
C GLY A 195 -7.11 21.73 -7.01
N ILE A 196 -6.20 21.46 -6.06
CA ILE A 196 -4.85 21.00 -6.39
C ILE A 196 -4.92 19.53 -6.79
N ASN A 197 -4.34 19.15 -7.93
CA ASN A 197 -4.31 17.74 -8.34
C ASN A 197 -3.54 16.88 -7.32
N THR A 198 -3.78 15.57 -7.32
CA THR A 198 -3.21 14.66 -6.31
C THR A 198 -1.68 14.65 -6.30
N SER A 199 -1.02 14.58 -7.46
CA SER A 199 0.46 14.53 -7.55
C SER A 199 1.08 15.80 -6.99
N THR A 200 0.61 16.96 -7.46
CA THR A 200 1.04 18.26 -6.99
C THR A 200 0.76 18.44 -5.50
N ALA A 201 -0.38 17.98 -4.99
CA ALA A 201 -0.68 18.04 -3.56
C ALA A 201 0.32 17.23 -2.71
N VAL A 202 0.71 16.03 -3.17
CA VAL A 202 1.72 15.19 -2.53
C VAL A 202 3.10 15.86 -2.58
N GLU A 203 3.50 16.35 -3.75
CA GLU A 203 4.78 17.04 -3.97
C GLU A 203 4.89 18.30 -3.12
N GLU A 204 3.85 19.13 -3.07
CA GLU A 204 3.82 20.35 -2.27
C GLU A 204 3.97 20.04 -0.77
N VAL A 205 3.45 18.91 -0.27
CA VAL A 205 3.63 18.51 1.14
C VAL A 205 5.04 17.96 1.37
N GLU A 206 5.59 17.25 0.40
CA GLU A 206 6.99 16.80 0.41
C GLU A 206 7.97 17.99 0.37
N LEU A 207 7.68 19.04 -0.41
CA LEU A 207 8.50 20.26 -0.46
C LEU A 207 8.54 20.96 0.90
N VAL A 208 7.43 21.01 1.64
CA VAL A 208 7.43 21.53 3.02
C VAL A 208 8.36 20.71 3.90
N ARG A 209 8.32 19.38 3.77
CA ARG A 209 9.21 18.47 4.50
C ARG A 209 10.67 18.73 4.15
N GLN A 210 11.01 18.83 2.87
CA GLN A 210 12.38 19.00 2.37
C GLN A 210 12.97 20.36 2.74
N ARG A 211 12.22 21.45 2.54
CA ARG A 211 12.64 22.82 2.88
C ARG A 211 12.92 22.98 4.38
N GLY A 212 12.13 22.32 5.22
CA GLY A 212 12.35 22.31 6.66
C GLY A 212 13.30 21.21 7.15
N GLN A 213 13.86 20.39 6.25
CA GLN A 213 14.67 19.21 6.58
C GLN A 213 14.02 18.31 7.64
N LEU A 214 12.71 18.13 7.54
CA LEU A 214 11.89 17.45 8.53
C LEU A 214 11.85 15.94 8.26
N SER A 215 11.89 15.14 9.32
CA SER A 215 11.36 13.77 9.29
C SER A 215 9.84 13.79 9.13
N LEU A 216 9.23 12.67 8.72
CA LEU A 216 7.75 12.55 8.70
C LEU A 216 7.13 12.81 10.08
N TYR A 217 7.82 12.45 11.16
CA TYR A 217 7.35 12.74 12.50
C TYR A 217 7.35 14.25 12.81
N GLN A 218 8.42 14.95 12.44
CA GLN A 218 8.47 16.41 12.60
C GLN A 218 7.46 17.12 11.70
N LEU A 219 7.26 16.65 10.46
CA LEU A 219 6.21 17.17 9.58
C LEU A 219 4.82 17.00 10.22
N TYR A 220 4.52 15.82 10.76
CA TYR A 220 3.30 15.60 11.54
C TYR A 220 3.15 16.62 12.68
N GLN A 221 4.21 16.89 13.45
CA GLN A 221 4.17 17.84 14.57
C GLN A 221 3.84 19.26 14.09
N VAL A 222 4.46 19.71 13.00
CA VAL A 222 4.20 21.02 12.40
C VAL A 222 2.74 21.13 11.93
N LEU A 223 2.26 20.14 11.17
CA LEU A 223 0.89 20.12 10.66
C LEU A 223 -0.15 20.03 11.80
N ASN A 224 0.14 19.27 12.84
CA ASN A 224 -0.76 19.12 13.99
C ASN A 224 -0.84 20.42 14.80
N ARG A 225 0.26 21.16 14.95
CA ARG A 225 0.26 22.50 15.57
C ARG A 225 -0.58 23.47 14.75
N GLN A 226 -0.39 23.51 13.42
CA GLN A 226 -1.17 24.37 12.53
C GLN A 226 -2.68 24.10 12.62
N LYS A 227 -3.08 22.82 12.63
CA LYS A 227 -4.49 22.43 12.80
C LYS A 227 -5.08 22.95 14.11
N LYS A 228 -4.33 22.92 15.21
CA LYS A 228 -4.79 23.40 16.52
C LYS A 228 -4.91 24.93 16.61
N CYS A 229 -4.14 25.68 15.83
CA CYS A 229 -4.23 27.15 15.81
C CYS A 229 -5.32 27.68 14.88
N THR A 230 -5.87 26.83 14.00
CA THR A 230 -6.90 27.22 13.03
C THR A 230 -8.32 26.90 13.52
N LEU A 231 -8.45 26.24 14.68
CA LEU A 231 -9.71 25.93 15.36
C LEU A 231 -9.90 26.87 16.55
#